data_AF-X1H0S0-F1
#
_entry.id   AF-X1H0S0-F1
#
_cell.length_a   1.000
_cell.length_b   1.000
_cell.length_c   1.000
_cell.angle_alpha   90.00
_cell.angle_beta   90.00
_cell.angle_gamma   90.00
#
_symmetry.space_group_name_H-M   'P 1'
#
loop_
_entity.id
_entity.type
_entity.pdbx_description
1 polymer ?
#
loop_
_entity_poly.entity_id
_entity_poly.type
_entity_poly.pdbx_seq_one_letter_code
_entity_poly.pdbx_strand_id
1 'polypeptide(L)'
;MRRNLFLYLALACFVGLIAIFVFDGYLGIHDTINITAGEREQTVDPDHWYRYQDNPEVEAVWGEEKVFFSYKVNNRWFSSYVTPIQASVWQENKKVVDLFAEDKAIEPFNQTTVEWILDSEHLQSLGFDHGGYTIKIERKGTERKVIVGYYVPAP
;
A
#
# COMPACT_ATOMS: atom_id res chain seq x y z
N MET A 1 19.04 23.03 46.83
CA MET A 1 18.61 22.84 45.43
C MET A 1 18.94 21.47 44.79
N ARG A 2 19.54 20.50 45.50
CA ARG A 2 19.86 19.15 44.95
C ARG A 2 18.75 18.10 45.06
N ARG A 3 17.69 18.35 45.85
CA ARG A 3 16.71 17.32 46.25
C ARG A 3 15.82 16.79 45.11
N ASN A 4 15.67 17.56 44.03
CA ASN A 4 14.83 17.18 42.88
C ASN A 4 15.67 16.78 41.66
N LEU A 5 17.00 16.86 41.72
CA LEU A 5 17.87 16.62 40.57
C LEU A 5 17.73 15.18 40.04
N PHE A 6 17.70 14.20 40.94
CA PHE A 6 17.49 12.79 40.59
C PHE A 6 16.11 12.54 39.99
N LEU A 7 15.09 13.26 40.46
CA LEU A 7 13.73 13.17 39.93
C LEU A 7 13.63 13.76 38.51
N TYR A 8 14.26 14.91 38.26
CA TYR A 8 14.33 15.48 36.92
C TYR A 8 15.13 14.60 35.95
N LEU A 9 16.22 13.98 36.43
CA LEU A 9 17.01 13.05 35.60
C LEU A 9 16.22 11.79 35.25
N ALA A 10 15.51 11.20 36.22
CA ALA A 10 14.63 10.07 35.97
C ALA A 10 13.51 10.44 34.99
N LEU A 11 12.88 11.60 35.16
CA LEU A 11 11.84 12.09 34.26
C LEU A 11 12.38 12.30 32.84
N ALA A 12 13.54 12.94 32.70
CA ALA A 12 14.19 13.13 31.40
C ALA A 12 14.54 11.80 30.72
N CYS A 13 14.95 10.79 31.50
CA CYS A 13 15.20 9.45 31.00
C CYS A 13 13.91 8.80 30.45
N PHE A 14 12.81 8.86 31.20
CA PHE A 14 11.52 8.35 30.71
C PHE A 14 11.03 9.06 29.46
N VAL A 15 11.12 10.39 29.43
CA VAL A 15 10.75 11.18 28.24
C VAL A 15 11.64 10.81 27.05
N GLY A 16 12.94 10.60 27.27
CA GLY A 16 13.86 10.15 26.23
C GLY A 16 13.50 8.79 25.66
N LEU A 17 13.17 7.82 26.52
CA LEU A 17 12.71 6.49 26.08
C LEU A 17 11.41 6.59 25.27
N ILE A 18 10.43 7.35 25.75
CA ILE A 18 9.17 7.57 25.04
C ILE A 18 9.43 8.21 23.67
N ALA A 19 10.31 9.20 23.60
CA ALA A 19 10.66 9.85 22.35
C ALA A 19 11.22 8.84 21.33
N ILE A 20 12.14 7.95 21.74
CA ILE A 20 12.67 6.91 20.86
C ILE A 20 11.54 6.06 20.27
N PHE A 21 10.60 5.58 21.11
CA PHE A 21 9.45 4.80 20.62
C PHE A 21 8.57 5.57 19.62
N VAL A 22 8.37 6.88 19.83
CA VAL A 22 7.57 7.70 18.91
C VAL A 22 8.28 7.88 17.57
N PHE A 23 9.58 8.21 17.59
CA PHE A 23 10.34 8.45 16.37
C PHE A 23 10.59 7.17 15.57
N ASP A 24 10.79 6.03 16.24
CA ASP A 24 11.09 4.74 15.59
C ASP A 24 9.82 3.98 15.16
N GLY A 25 8.77 4.02 15.98
CA GLY A 25 7.58 3.18 15.77
C GLY A 25 6.33 3.91 15.26
N TYR A 26 6.23 5.23 15.41
CA TYR A 26 5.00 5.97 15.09
C TYR A 26 5.17 6.93 13.90
N LEU A 27 6.24 7.74 13.91
CA LEU A 27 6.52 8.65 12.81
C LEU A 27 6.93 7.86 11.56
N GLY A 28 6.42 8.27 10.40
CA GLY A 28 6.65 7.54 9.17
C GLY A 28 5.58 7.82 8.13
N ILE A 29 5.81 7.27 6.94
CA ILE A 29 4.78 7.17 5.91
C ILE A 29 4.37 5.70 5.84
N HIS A 30 3.14 5.43 6.24
CA HIS A 30 2.60 4.07 6.27
C HIS A 30 1.64 3.87 5.12
N ASP A 31 1.58 2.65 4.58
CA ASP A 31 0.70 2.33 3.46
C ASP A 31 -0.03 1.01 3.63
N THR A 32 -1.32 1.03 3.33
CA THR A 32 -2.24 -0.12 3.39
C THR A 32 -2.89 -0.30 2.03
N ILE A 33 -2.97 -1.53 1.53
CA ILE A 33 -3.73 -1.87 0.32
C ILE A 33 -4.95 -2.68 0.74
N ASN A 34 -6.15 -2.25 0.34
CA ASN A 34 -7.32 -3.11 0.36
C ASN A 34 -7.61 -3.60 -1.06
N ILE A 35 -7.90 -4.87 -1.19
CA ILE A 35 -8.14 -5.55 -2.46
C ILE A 35 -9.47 -6.28 -2.31
N THR A 36 -10.40 -6.05 -3.22
CA THR A 36 -11.69 -6.74 -3.24
C THR A 36 -11.89 -7.41 -4.58
N ALA A 37 -12.06 -8.73 -4.57
CA ALA A 37 -12.40 -9.53 -5.75
C ALA A 37 -13.60 -10.42 -5.42
N GLY A 38 -14.68 -10.30 -6.19
CA GLY A 38 -15.95 -10.94 -5.86
C GLY A 38 -16.43 -10.57 -4.45
N GLU A 39 -16.68 -11.58 -3.61
CA GLU A 39 -17.08 -11.40 -2.20
C GLU A 39 -15.89 -11.43 -1.22
N ARG A 40 -14.65 -11.50 -1.71
CA ARG A 40 -13.44 -11.59 -0.88
C ARG A 40 -12.78 -10.24 -0.74
N GLU A 41 -12.61 -9.78 0.50
CA GLU A 41 -11.81 -8.61 0.85
C GLU A 41 -10.49 -9.04 1.51
N GLN A 42 -9.37 -8.47 1.05
CA GLN A 42 -8.04 -8.68 1.59
C GLN A 42 -7.41 -7.32 1.92
N THR A 43 -7.01 -7.16 3.18
CA THR A 43 -6.23 -6.00 3.63
C THR A 43 -4.76 -6.40 3.78
N VAL A 44 -3.89 -5.64 3.14
CA VAL A 44 -2.43 -5.75 3.23
C VAL A 44 -1.93 -4.58 4.04
N ASP A 45 -1.67 -4.84 5.33
CA ASP A 45 -1.19 -3.85 6.28
C ASP A 45 0.27 -3.44 6.04
N PRO A 46 0.72 -2.27 6.56
CA PRO A 46 2.09 -1.80 6.39
C PRO A 46 3.14 -2.82 6.87
N ASP A 47 2.83 -3.56 7.92
CA ASP A 47 3.67 -4.60 8.51
C ASP A 47 3.89 -5.80 7.59
N HIS A 48 2.97 -6.07 6.65
CA HIS A 48 3.05 -7.21 5.74
C HIS A 48 4.37 -7.20 4.99
N TRP A 49 4.76 -6.03 4.48
CA TRP A 49 5.95 -5.84 3.66
C TRP A 49 7.28 -6.05 4.40
N TYR A 50 7.27 -5.96 5.73
CA TYR A 50 8.45 -6.21 6.55
C TYR A 50 8.53 -7.67 7.01
N ARG A 51 7.37 -8.33 7.17
CA ARG A 51 7.28 -9.67 7.75
C ARG A 51 7.30 -10.78 6.70
N TYR A 52 6.73 -10.53 5.53
CA TYR A 52 6.53 -11.55 4.50
C TYR A 52 7.33 -11.19 3.25
N GLN A 53 8.01 -12.20 2.69
CA GLN A 53 8.73 -12.07 1.41
C GLN A 53 7.81 -12.29 0.20
N ASP A 54 6.61 -12.85 0.43
CA ASP A 54 5.66 -13.17 -0.62
C ASP A 54 4.74 -11.97 -0.93
N ASN A 55 4.45 -11.80 -2.21
CA ASN A 55 3.50 -10.79 -2.64
C ASN A 55 2.07 -11.29 -2.35
N PRO A 56 1.18 -10.43 -1.86
CA PRO A 56 -0.24 -10.77 -1.73
C PRO A 56 -0.80 -11.17 -3.09
N GLU A 57 -1.62 -12.21 -3.09
CA GLU A 57 -2.26 -12.77 -4.27
C GLU A 57 -3.78 -12.83 -4.08
N VAL A 58 -4.50 -12.47 -5.14
CA VAL A 58 -5.96 -12.56 -5.21
C VAL A 58 -6.36 -13.24 -6.52
N GLU A 59 -7.44 -14.02 -6.48
CA GLU A 59 -8.02 -14.66 -7.66
C GLU A 59 -9.31 -13.95 -8.07
N ALA A 60 -9.57 -13.89 -9.37
CA ALA A 60 -10.81 -13.35 -9.92
C ALA A 60 -11.24 -14.12 -11.19
N VAL A 61 -12.55 -14.19 -11.43
CA VAL A 61 -13.10 -14.81 -12.64
C VAL A 61 -12.92 -13.89 -13.85
N TRP A 62 -12.26 -14.39 -14.91
CA TRP A 62 -12.07 -13.66 -16.16
C TRP A 62 -13.40 -13.39 -16.87
N GLY A 63 -13.64 -12.14 -17.26
CA GLY A 63 -14.86 -11.70 -17.95
C GLY A 63 -16.08 -11.50 -17.06
N GLU A 64 -16.01 -11.82 -15.77
CA GLU A 64 -17.14 -11.68 -14.83
C GLU A 64 -16.81 -10.77 -13.66
N GLU A 65 -15.64 -10.95 -13.05
CA GLU A 65 -15.27 -10.24 -11.83
C GLU A 65 -14.29 -9.08 -12.10
N LYS A 66 -14.51 -7.99 -11.38
CA LYS A 66 -13.60 -6.84 -11.32
C LYS A 66 -12.84 -6.88 -10.01
N VAL A 67 -11.58 -6.49 -10.04
CA VAL A 67 -10.75 -6.39 -8.83
C VAL A 67 -10.63 -4.92 -8.45
N PHE A 68 -11.16 -4.58 -7.29
CA PHE A 68 -11.14 -3.24 -6.74
C PHE A 68 -9.92 -3.08 -5.84
N PHE A 69 -9.20 -1.98 -6.00
CA PHE A 69 -8.05 -1.63 -5.19
C PHE A 69 -8.30 -0.30 -4.49
N SER A 70 -7.91 -0.24 -3.23
CA SER A 70 -7.88 1.00 -2.44
C SER A 70 -6.51 1.09 -1.75
N TYR A 71 -5.69 2.04 -2.19
CA TYR A 71 -4.37 2.30 -1.62
C TYR A 71 -4.41 3.51 -0.71
N LYS A 72 -4.20 3.25 0.57
CA LYS A 72 -4.24 4.25 1.61
C LYS A 72 -2.82 4.61 2.03
N VAL A 73 -2.49 5.90 2.00
CA VAL A 73 -1.21 6.42 2.48
C VAL A 73 -1.45 7.33 3.67
N ASN A 74 -0.76 7.04 4.77
CA ASN A 74 -0.86 7.77 6.03
C ASN A 74 0.46 8.50 6.32
N ASN A 75 0.40 9.83 6.38
CA ASN A 75 1.51 10.67 6.77
C ASN A 75 1.48 10.89 8.28
N ARG A 76 2.41 10.27 9.02
CA ARG A 76 2.60 10.50 10.46
C ARG A 76 3.73 11.48 10.76
N TRP A 77 4.26 12.19 9.76
CA TRP A 77 5.23 13.25 9.98
C TRP A 77 4.58 14.57 10.37
N PHE A 78 5.39 15.45 10.96
CA PHE A 78 5.02 16.84 11.28
C PHE A 78 5.03 17.78 10.06
N SER A 79 5.49 17.32 8.90
CA SER A 79 5.51 18.08 7.65
C SER A 79 4.61 17.42 6.60
N SER A 80 4.06 18.23 5.69
CA SER A 80 3.28 17.72 4.57
C SER A 80 4.16 16.81 3.69
N TYR A 81 3.58 15.73 3.20
CA TYR A 81 4.24 14.75 2.36
C TYR A 81 3.64 14.82 0.95
N VAL A 82 4.46 15.25 -0.01
CA VAL A 82 4.08 15.31 -1.42
C VAL A 82 4.78 14.18 -2.16
N THR A 83 3.99 13.37 -2.87
CA THR A 83 4.52 12.24 -3.64
C THR A 83 3.66 11.96 -4.87
N PRO A 84 4.29 11.60 -6.01
CA PRO A 84 3.59 10.87 -7.06
C PRO A 84 3.22 9.48 -6.53
N ILE A 85 2.01 9.02 -6.89
CA ILE A 85 1.53 7.65 -6.71
C ILE A 85 1.09 7.17 -8.08
N GLN A 86 1.59 6.00 -8.49
CA GLN A 86 1.22 5.39 -9.76
C GLN A 86 0.95 3.90 -9.57
N ALA A 87 -0.02 3.38 -10.31
CA ALA A 87 -0.25 1.94 -10.42
C ALA A 87 -0.25 1.51 -11.88
N SER A 88 0.32 0.34 -12.13
CA SER A 88 0.40 -0.26 -13.46
C SER A 88 0.28 -1.77 -13.40
N VAL A 89 -0.22 -2.35 -14.48
CA VAL A 89 -0.33 -3.80 -14.67
C VAL A 89 0.88 -4.29 -15.44
N TRP A 90 1.41 -5.42 -15.01
CA TRP A 90 2.56 -6.08 -15.61
C TRP A 90 2.24 -7.55 -15.85
N GLN A 91 2.79 -8.08 -16.93
CA GLN A 91 2.78 -9.51 -17.24
C GLN A 91 4.19 -9.89 -17.70
N GLU A 92 4.75 -10.98 -17.18
CA GLU A 92 6.11 -11.45 -17.54
C GLU A 92 7.20 -10.35 -17.48
N ASN A 93 7.17 -9.51 -16.43
CA ASN A 93 8.06 -8.35 -16.26
C ASN A 93 8.00 -7.29 -17.37
N LYS A 94 6.94 -7.28 -18.19
CA LYS A 94 6.64 -6.19 -19.12
C LYS A 94 5.45 -5.40 -18.62
N LYS A 95 5.56 -4.06 -18.66
CA LYS A 95 4.45 -3.18 -18.35
C LYS A 95 3.42 -3.29 -19.47
N VAL A 96 2.17 -3.53 -19.09
CA VAL A 96 1.04 -3.74 -20.01
C VAL A 96 0.19 -2.49 -20.10
N VAL A 97 -0.26 -1.98 -18.94
CA VAL A 97 -1.14 -0.80 -18.89
C VAL A 97 -0.87 0.02 -17.63
N ASP A 98 -0.99 1.34 -17.75
CA ASP A 98 -1.03 2.25 -16.61
C ASP A 98 -2.47 2.37 -16.12
N LEU A 99 -2.69 2.11 -14.83
CA LEU A 99 -4.03 2.19 -14.21
C LEU A 99 -4.34 3.63 -13.80
N PHE A 100 -3.36 4.29 -13.17
CA PHE A 100 -3.41 5.73 -12.87
C PHE A 100 -2.02 6.26 -12.54
N ALA A 101 -1.88 7.58 -12.58
CA ALA A 101 -0.76 8.32 -12.03
C ALA A 101 -1.25 9.66 -11.49
N GLU A 102 -1.07 9.90 -10.19
CA GLU A 102 -1.55 11.11 -9.52
C GLU A 102 -0.53 11.63 -8.51
N ASP A 103 -0.35 12.95 -8.46
CA ASP A 103 0.38 13.60 -7.39
C ASP A 103 -0.55 13.85 -6.19
N LYS A 104 -0.12 13.38 -5.01
CA LYS A 104 -0.85 13.61 -3.75
C LYS A 104 -0.02 14.44 -2.79
N ALA A 105 -0.69 15.42 -2.19
CA ALA A 105 -0.20 16.15 -1.03
C ALA A 105 -0.98 15.67 0.20
N ILE A 106 -0.25 15.19 1.21
CA ILE A 106 -0.83 14.66 2.45
C ILE A 106 -0.34 15.52 3.61
N GLU A 107 -1.26 16.23 4.24
CA GLU A 107 -0.94 17.09 5.37
C GLU A 107 -0.36 16.32 6.57
N PRO A 108 0.32 17.00 7.51
CA PRO A 108 0.83 16.37 8.73
C PRO A 108 -0.26 15.59 9.47
N PHE A 109 0.07 14.37 9.92
CA PHE A 109 -0.84 13.48 10.64
C PHE A 109 -2.15 13.14 9.92
N ASN A 110 -2.17 13.29 8.59
CA ASN A 110 -3.33 13.03 7.76
C ASN A 110 -3.11 11.83 6.82
N GLN A 111 -4.15 11.45 6.08
CA GLN A 111 -4.12 10.34 5.14
C GLN A 111 -4.79 10.71 3.82
N THR A 112 -4.46 9.97 2.77
CA THR A 112 -5.17 10.00 1.49
C THR A 112 -5.42 8.57 1.01
N THR A 113 -6.40 8.43 0.14
CA THR A 113 -6.75 7.15 -0.49
C THR A 113 -6.81 7.36 -2.00
N VAL A 114 -6.26 6.42 -2.76
CA VAL A 114 -6.42 6.34 -4.21
C VAL A 114 -7.03 5.01 -4.54
N GLU A 115 -8.02 5.02 -5.43
CA GLU A 115 -8.82 3.84 -5.75
C GLU A 115 -8.83 3.64 -7.25
N TRP A 116 -8.77 2.38 -7.67
CA TRP A 116 -8.85 2.01 -9.07
C TRP A 116 -9.41 0.60 -9.21
N ILE A 117 -9.77 0.26 -10.44
CA ILE A 117 -10.38 -1.01 -10.78
C ILE A 117 -9.50 -1.67 -11.83
N LEU A 118 -9.21 -2.95 -11.64
CA LEU A 118 -8.69 -3.81 -12.69
C LEU A 118 -9.86 -4.58 -13.31
N ASP A 119 -10.07 -4.33 -14.58
CA ASP A 119 -11.15 -4.92 -15.37
C ASP A 119 -10.58 -5.86 -16.43
N SER A 120 -11.01 -7.12 -16.40
CA SER A 120 -10.57 -8.13 -17.37
C SER A 120 -11.05 -7.81 -18.78
N GLU A 121 -12.20 -7.14 -18.96
CA GLU A 121 -12.68 -6.69 -20.27
C GLU A 121 -11.73 -5.65 -20.88
N HIS A 122 -11.19 -4.76 -20.05
CA HIS A 122 -10.21 -3.77 -20.50
C HIS A 122 -8.90 -4.45 -20.93
N LEU A 123 -8.40 -5.39 -20.14
CA LEU A 123 -7.22 -6.20 -20.50
C LEU A 123 -7.46 -6.98 -21.80
N GLN A 124 -8.65 -7.56 -21.98
CA GLN A 124 -9.02 -8.27 -23.19
C GLN A 124 -9.01 -7.35 -24.42
N SER A 125 -9.52 -6.13 -24.30
CA SER A 125 -9.50 -5.13 -25.38
C SER A 125 -8.08 -4.75 -25.82
N LEU A 126 -7.10 -4.91 -24.93
CA LEU A 126 -5.68 -4.68 -25.19
C LEU A 126 -4.97 -5.93 -25.73
N GLY A 127 -5.69 -7.03 -25.95
CA GLY A 127 -5.18 -8.29 -26.51
C GLY A 127 -4.61 -9.26 -25.49
N PHE A 128 -4.92 -9.09 -24.20
CA PHE A 128 -4.52 -9.99 -23.14
C PHE A 128 -5.62 -10.99 -22.78
N ASP A 129 -5.27 -12.07 -22.07
CA ASP A 129 -6.16 -13.19 -21.74
C ASP A 129 -6.05 -13.56 -20.26
N HIS A 130 -6.88 -14.48 -19.77
CA HIS A 130 -6.78 -15.03 -18.42
C HIS A 130 -5.35 -15.48 -18.08
N GLY A 131 -5.00 -15.43 -16.79
CA GLY A 131 -3.65 -15.71 -16.29
C GLY A 131 -3.22 -14.79 -15.16
N GLY A 132 -1.95 -14.87 -14.80
CA GLY A 132 -1.36 -14.09 -13.72
C GLY A 132 -0.91 -12.70 -14.18
N TYR A 133 -1.35 -11.68 -13.46
CA TYR A 133 -0.95 -10.29 -13.63
C TYR A 133 -0.33 -9.75 -12.35
N THR A 134 0.64 -8.85 -12.47
CA THR A 134 1.24 -8.14 -11.34
C THR A 134 0.81 -6.69 -11.37
N ILE A 135 0.14 -6.25 -10.31
CA ILE A 135 -0.14 -4.85 -10.06
C ILE A 135 1.03 -4.26 -9.29
N LYS A 136 1.73 -3.32 -9.92
CA LYS A 136 2.82 -2.57 -9.29
C LYS A 136 2.32 -1.20 -8.89
N ILE A 137 2.45 -0.88 -7.61
CA ILE A 137 2.16 0.44 -7.05
C ILE A 137 3.50 1.07 -6.67
N GLU A 138 3.80 2.22 -7.23
CA GLU A 138 5.04 2.94 -6.98
C GLU A 138 4.77 4.29 -6.32
N ARG A 139 5.55 4.57 -5.28
CA ARG A 139 5.49 5.81 -4.51
C ARG A 139 6.88 6.17 -4.00
N LYS A 140 7.49 7.22 -4.58
CA LYS A 140 8.79 7.82 -4.16
C LYS A 140 9.81 6.78 -3.64
N GLY A 141 10.21 5.85 -4.49
CA GLY A 141 11.21 4.82 -4.18
C GLY A 141 10.69 3.61 -3.41
N THR A 142 9.42 3.58 -3.01
CA THR A 142 8.71 2.39 -2.54
C THR A 142 7.98 1.73 -3.71
N GLU A 143 8.16 0.42 -3.86
CA GLU A 143 7.43 -0.42 -4.82
C GLU A 143 6.63 -1.47 -4.03
N ARG A 144 5.33 -1.59 -4.30
CA ARG A 144 4.47 -2.67 -3.79
C ARG A 144 3.97 -3.50 -4.96
N LYS A 145 3.86 -4.82 -4.77
CA LYS A 145 3.38 -5.76 -5.78
C LYS A 145 2.22 -6.56 -5.23
N VAL A 146 1.19 -6.69 -6.04
CA VAL A 146 0.05 -7.58 -5.79
C VAL A 146 -0.11 -8.47 -7.02
N ILE A 147 -0.27 -9.77 -6.82
CA ILE A 147 -0.55 -10.72 -7.89
C ILE A 147 -2.06 -10.87 -8.02
N VAL A 148 -2.56 -10.77 -9.25
CA VAL A 148 -3.96 -11.04 -9.60
C VAL A 148 -3.99 -12.21 -10.56
N GLY A 149 -4.53 -13.34 -10.11
CA GLY A 149 -4.78 -14.51 -10.92
C GLY A 149 -6.17 -14.47 -11.52
N TYR A 150 -6.29 -14.22 -12.83
CA TYR A 150 -7.54 -14.41 -13.52
C TYR A 150 -7.67 -15.85 -14.02
N TYR A 151 -8.79 -16.50 -13.68
CA TYR A 151 -9.07 -17.87 -14.14
C TYR A 151 -10.40 -17.93 -14.88
N VAL A 152 -10.54 -18.97 -15.71
CA VAL A 152 -11.80 -19.32 -16.36
C VAL A 152 -12.38 -20.53 -15.61
N PRO A 153 -13.61 -20.45 -15.08
CA PRO A 153 -14.23 -21.57 -14.40
C PRO A 153 -14.39 -22.76 -15.35
N ALA A 154 -14.26 -23.97 -14.81
CA ALA A 154 -14.56 -25.18 -15.57
C ALA A 154 -16.05 -25.22 -15.94
N PRO A 155 -16.41 -25.71 -17.14
CA PRO A 155 -17.80 -25.79 -17.61
C PRO A 155 -18.67 -26.74 -16.78
#